data_AF-A0A962AHN8-F1
#
_entry.id   AF-A0A962AHN8-F1
#
_cell.length_a   1.000
_cell.length_b   1.000
_cell.length_c   1.000
_cell.angle_alpha   90.00
_cell.angle_beta   90.00
_cell.angle_gamma   90.00
#
_symmetry.space_group_name_H-M   'P 1'
#
loop_
_entity.id
_entity.type
_entity.pdbx_description
1 polymer ?
#
loop_
_entity_poly.entity_id
_entity_poly.type
_entity_poly.pdbx_seq_one_letter_code
_entity_poly.pdbx_strand_id
1 'polypeptide(L)'
;MTGIVLTPARRTQIRIILPCLPESAGPVERDIYMGFIRALREGPSRRMEVRILTAIHRAADATDNSDAYVSRVLVDLGLMAPRLAFPGDFLDHVDANLYRLRPLASPPPGYIALQAHWQAIGDEMAPEVGSARTAHRAIGEVVTPPGRC
;
A
#
# COMPACT_ATOMS: atom_id res chain seq x y z
N MET A 1 18.63 26.09 35.01
CA MET A 1 17.86 26.62 33.85
C MET A 1 18.27 25.82 32.63
N THR A 2 17.46 24.83 32.22
CA THR A 2 17.68 24.09 30.98
C THR A 2 16.31 23.65 30.47
N GLY A 3 15.73 24.45 29.59
CA GLY A 3 14.47 24.14 28.92
C GLY A 3 14.74 23.23 27.74
N ILE A 4 14.11 22.06 27.73
CA ILE A 4 14.05 21.18 26.57
C ILE A 4 13.09 21.84 25.58
N VAL A 5 13.61 22.35 24.48
CA VAL A 5 12.80 22.81 23.35
C VAL A 5 12.27 21.57 22.64
N LEU A 6 11.06 21.15 23.00
CA LEU A 6 10.29 20.19 22.21
C LEU A 6 10.00 20.83 20.86
N THR A 7 10.80 20.45 19.85
CA THR A 7 10.56 20.82 18.46
C THR A 7 9.20 20.26 18.05
N PRO A 8 8.25 21.07 17.56
CA PRO A 8 6.97 20.54 17.12
C PRO A 8 7.23 19.62 15.92
N ALA A 9 6.84 18.35 16.06
CA ALA A 9 6.81 17.38 14.96
C ALA A 9 6.05 18.03 13.79
N ARG A 10 6.76 18.24 12.69
CA ARG A 10 6.26 18.88 11.48
C ARG A 10 5.06 18.06 11.03
N ARG A 11 3.85 18.60 11.21
CA ARG A 11 2.61 17.98 10.74
C ARG A 11 2.63 18.08 9.22
N THR A 12 3.23 17.10 8.56
CA THR A 12 3.24 17.01 7.11
C THR A 12 1.79 16.89 6.67
N GLN A 13 1.35 17.87 5.90
CA GLN A 13 0.00 17.96 5.41
C GLN A 13 -0.17 16.82 4.41
N ILE A 14 -0.87 15.76 4.81
CA ILE A 14 -1.11 14.56 3.99
C ILE A 14 -1.87 15.00 2.73
N ARG A 15 -1.16 15.10 1.59
CA ARG A 15 -1.74 15.51 0.31
C ARG A 15 -2.17 14.25 -0.44
N ILE A 16 -3.43 13.86 -0.31
CA ILE A 16 -3.98 12.78 -1.13
C ILE A 16 -4.44 13.35 -2.47
N ILE A 17 -4.03 12.72 -3.56
CA ILE A 17 -4.44 13.05 -4.93
C ILE A 17 -5.31 11.89 -5.41
N LEU A 18 -6.56 12.19 -5.77
CA LEU A 18 -7.49 11.19 -6.28
C LEU A 18 -7.18 10.88 -7.75
N PRO A 19 -7.38 9.61 -8.18
CA PRO A 19 -7.17 9.23 -9.56
C PRO A 19 -8.15 9.98 -10.46
N CYS A 20 -7.74 10.22 -11.70
CA CYS A 20 -8.61 10.70 -12.76
C CYS A 20 -8.77 9.60 -13.80
N LEU A 21 -9.99 9.40 -14.28
CA LEU A 21 -10.24 8.43 -15.33
C LEU A 21 -9.89 9.06 -16.69
N PRO A 22 -8.84 8.57 -17.41
CA PRO A 22 -8.54 9.07 -18.74
C PRO A 22 -9.59 8.56 -19.73
N GLU A 23 -9.81 9.32 -20.80
CA GLU A 23 -10.79 8.96 -21.84
C GLU A 23 -10.42 7.64 -22.53
N SER A 24 -9.12 7.34 -22.61
CA SER A 24 -8.56 6.10 -23.17
C SER A 24 -8.62 4.89 -22.23
N ALA A 25 -9.17 5.01 -21.01
CA ALA A 25 -9.27 3.88 -20.08
C ALA A 25 -10.12 2.74 -20.67
N GLY A 26 -9.68 1.50 -20.50
CA GLY A 26 -10.43 0.32 -20.89
C GLY A 26 -11.64 0.08 -19.98
N PRO A 27 -12.48 -0.92 -20.32
CA PRO A 27 -13.67 -1.23 -19.53
C PRO A 27 -13.32 -1.66 -18.10
N VAL A 28 -12.24 -2.44 -17.92
CA VAL A 28 -11.83 -2.94 -16.61
C VAL A 28 -11.35 -1.81 -15.70
N GLU A 29 -10.51 -0.90 -16.21
CA GLU A 29 -10.04 0.25 -15.43
C GLU A 29 -11.19 1.18 -15.05
N ARG A 30 -12.18 1.34 -15.93
CA ARG A 30 -13.41 2.09 -15.64
C ARG A 30 -14.20 1.45 -14.52
N ASP A 31 -14.42 0.14 -14.56
CA ASP A 31 -15.17 -0.57 -13.52
C ASP A 31 -14.48 -0.49 -12.16
N ILE A 32 -13.15 -0.68 -12.13
CA ILE A 32 -12.33 -0.51 -10.93
C ILE A 32 -12.43 0.93 -10.40
N TYR A 33 -12.28 1.94 -11.26
CA TYR A 33 -12.36 3.34 -10.88
C TYR A 33 -13.75 3.69 -10.32
N MET A 34 -14.82 3.28 -10.99
CA MET A 34 -16.19 3.56 -10.56
C MET A 34 -16.51 2.88 -9.23
N GLY A 35 -16.10 1.62 -9.07
CA GLY A 35 -16.21 0.87 -7.81
C GLY A 35 -15.48 1.57 -6.68
N PHE A 36 -14.24 2.01 -6.92
CA PHE A 36 -13.43 2.74 -5.95
C PHE A 36 -14.07 4.07 -5.54
N ILE A 37 -14.47 4.91 -6.50
CA ILE A 37 -15.07 6.22 -6.20
C ILE A 37 -16.40 6.06 -5.45
N ARG A 38 -17.22 5.07 -5.81
CA ARG A 38 -18.46 4.75 -5.10
C ARG A 38 -18.17 4.35 -3.66
N ALA A 39 -17.27 3.40 -3.45
CA ALA A 39 -16.89 2.94 -2.11
C ALA A 39 -16.27 4.07 -1.26
N LEU A 40 -15.49 4.95 -1.87
CA LEU A 40 -14.90 6.11 -1.22
C LEU A 40 -15.99 7.08 -0.73
N ARG A 41 -17.03 7.34 -1.53
CA ARG A 41 -18.16 8.22 -1.16
C ARG A 41 -19.02 7.65 -0.03
N GLU A 42 -19.22 6.34 -0.01
CA GLU A 42 -20.06 5.64 0.99
C GLU A 42 -19.33 5.37 2.31
N GLY A 43 -18.00 5.54 2.37
CA GLY A 43 -17.18 5.22 3.53
C GLY A 43 -17.45 6.12 4.76
N PRO A 44 -17.69 5.56 5.97
CA PRO A 44 -18.03 6.33 7.17
C PRO A 44 -16.81 6.93 7.90
N SER A 45 -15.60 6.50 7.56
CA SER A 45 -14.38 6.94 8.25
C SER A 45 -14.06 8.41 7.94
N ARG A 46 -13.58 9.16 8.94
CA ARG A 46 -13.05 10.52 8.72
C ARG A 46 -11.60 10.53 8.26
N ARG A 47 -10.85 9.46 8.52
CA ARG A 47 -9.43 9.32 8.13
C ARG A 47 -9.37 8.85 6.68
N MET A 48 -8.78 9.68 5.81
CA MET A 48 -8.83 9.44 4.37
C MET A 48 -8.03 8.20 3.97
N GLU A 49 -6.93 7.90 4.65
CA GLU A 49 -6.09 6.73 4.40
C GLU A 49 -6.90 5.44 4.60
N VAL A 50 -7.66 5.38 5.70
CA VAL A 50 -8.55 4.25 6.01
C VAL A 50 -9.68 4.15 4.99
N ARG A 51 -10.22 5.28 4.53
CA ARG A 51 -11.25 5.29 3.47
C ARG A 51 -10.72 4.75 2.16
N ILE A 52 -9.52 5.16 1.75
CA ILE A 52 -8.87 4.70 0.52
C ILE A 52 -8.61 3.20 0.61
N LEU A 53 -8.00 2.73 1.70
CA LEU A 53 -7.75 1.31 1.91
C LEU A 53 -9.05 0.48 1.84
N THR A 54 -10.08 0.95 2.54
CA THR A 54 -11.40 0.29 2.52
C THR A 54 -12.06 0.34 1.14
N ALA A 55 -11.89 1.45 0.40
CA ALA A 55 -12.42 1.60 -0.94
C ALA A 55 -11.70 0.71 -1.96
N ILE A 56 -10.39 0.49 -1.78
CA ILE A 56 -9.61 -0.48 -2.56
C ILE A 56 -10.16 -1.88 -2.34
N HIS A 57 -10.30 -2.32 -1.09
CA HIS A 57 -10.86 -3.64 -0.76
C HIS A 57 -12.25 -3.85 -1.36
N ARG A 58 -13.14 -2.86 -1.22
CA ARG A 58 -14.49 -2.95 -1.81
C ARG A 58 -14.49 -2.97 -3.33
N ALA A 59 -13.57 -2.25 -3.97
CA ALA A 59 -13.44 -2.26 -5.43
C ALA A 59 -12.86 -3.58 -5.93
N ALA A 60 -11.93 -4.17 -5.19
CA ALA A 60 -11.39 -5.50 -5.43
C ALA A 60 -12.50 -6.56 -5.34
N ASP A 61 -13.27 -6.58 -4.24
CA ASP A 61 -14.41 -7.47 -4.06
C ASP A 61 -15.46 -7.31 -5.17
N ALA A 62 -15.78 -6.06 -5.55
CA ALA A 62 -16.80 -5.78 -6.56
C ALA A 62 -16.38 -6.16 -7.99
N THR A 63 -15.08 -6.20 -8.27
CA THR A 63 -14.53 -6.51 -9.60
C THR A 63 -13.89 -7.89 -9.69
N ASP A 64 -13.92 -8.68 -8.61
CA ASP A 64 -13.27 -9.99 -8.49
C ASP A 64 -11.77 -9.95 -8.82
N ASN A 65 -11.10 -8.89 -8.38
CA ASN A 65 -9.66 -8.68 -8.57
C ASN A 65 -8.93 -8.68 -7.23
N SER A 66 -7.60 -8.86 -7.25
CA SER A 66 -6.80 -8.71 -6.03
C SER A 66 -6.62 -7.23 -5.65
N ASP A 67 -6.53 -6.96 -4.35
CA ASP A 67 -6.28 -5.61 -3.82
C ASP A 67 -5.02 -4.98 -4.41
N ALA A 68 -3.97 -5.79 -4.60
CA ALA A 68 -2.72 -5.35 -5.18
C ALA A 68 -2.87 -4.94 -6.65
N TYR A 69 -3.67 -5.67 -7.43
CA TYR A 69 -3.96 -5.33 -8.82
C TYR A 69 -4.78 -4.04 -8.91
N VAL A 70 -5.85 -3.93 -8.11
CA VAL A 70 -6.68 -2.72 -8.06
C VAL A 70 -5.86 -1.50 -7.65
N SER A 71 -5.01 -1.63 -6.63
CA SER A 71 -4.12 -0.56 -6.18
C SER A 71 -3.16 -0.10 -7.28
N ARG A 72 -2.58 -1.05 -8.04
CA ARG A 72 -1.74 -0.74 -9.19
C ARG A 72 -2.49 0.05 -10.25
N VAL A 73 -3.67 -0.42 -10.65
CA VAL A 73 -4.50 0.27 -11.65
C VAL A 73 -4.84 1.68 -11.19
N LEU A 74 -5.23 1.85 -9.92
CA LEU A 74 -5.55 3.18 -9.37
C LEU A 74 -4.33 4.11 -9.35
N VAL A 75 -3.13 3.60 -9.05
CA VAL A 75 -1.89 4.38 -9.12
C VAL A 75 -1.52 4.76 -10.54
N ASP A 76 -1.71 3.84 -11.50
CA ASP A 76 -1.53 4.13 -12.93
C ASP A 76 -2.55 5.17 -13.44
N LEU A 77 -3.74 5.24 -12.82
CA LEU A 77 -4.75 6.29 -13.01
C LEU A 77 -4.47 7.59 -12.21
N GLY A 78 -3.36 7.66 -11.46
CA GLY A 78 -2.92 8.86 -10.76
C GLY A 78 -3.30 8.97 -9.28
N LEU A 79 -3.76 7.90 -8.63
CA LEU A 79 -3.95 7.88 -7.18
C LEU A 79 -2.60 8.07 -6.48
N MET A 80 -2.47 9.15 -5.69
CA MET A 80 -1.32 9.37 -4.81
C MET A 80 -1.82 9.47 -3.38
N ALA A 81 -1.32 8.59 -2.52
CA ALA A 81 -1.69 8.55 -1.12
C ALA A 81 -0.49 8.11 -0.26
N PRO A 82 -0.54 8.34 1.07
CA PRO A 82 0.46 7.78 1.99
C PRO A 82 0.52 6.26 1.93
N ARG A 83 1.64 5.68 2.35
CA ARG A 83 1.83 4.22 2.35
C ARG A 83 0.75 3.49 3.15
N LEU A 84 0.32 4.07 4.27
CA LEU A 84 -0.75 3.54 5.12
C LEU A 84 -2.12 3.41 4.44
N ALA A 85 -2.33 4.06 3.29
CA ALA A 85 -3.57 4.00 2.54
C ALA A 85 -3.63 2.80 1.58
N PHE A 86 -2.53 2.07 1.41
CA PHE A 86 -2.42 0.96 0.47
C PHE A 86 -2.33 -0.41 1.18
N PRO A 87 -2.79 -1.49 0.51
CA PRO A 87 -2.62 -2.85 1.01
C PRO A 87 -1.14 -3.26 1.11
N GLY A 88 -0.79 -4.11 2.08
CA GLY A 88 0.57 -4.59 2.29
C GLY A 88 1.18 -5.27 1.06
N ASP A 89 0.42 -6.16 0.41
CA ASP A 89 0.86 -6.89 -0.78
C ASP A 89 1.22 -5.95 -1.95
N PHE A 90 0.52 -4.81 -2.06
CA PHE A 90 0.85 -3.79 -3.06
C PHE A 90 2.16 -3.08 -2.72
N LEU A 91 2.36 -2.72 -1.44
CA LEU A 91 3.59 -2.06 -0.99
C LEU A 91 4.81 -2.95 -1.20
N ASP A 92 4.72 -4.23 -0.84
CA ASP A 92 5.78 -5.22 -1.08
C ASP A 92 6.10 -5.33 -2.57
N HIS A 93 5.08 -5.31 -3.42
CA HIS A 93 5.26 -5.31 -4.87
C HIS A 93 5.98 -4.04 -5.36
N VAL A 94 5.56 -2.86 -4.90
CA VAL A 94 6.16 -1.57 -5.29
C VAL A 94 7.61 -1.51 -4.82
N ASP A 95 7.89 -1.85 -3.57
CA ASP A 95 9.25 -1.83 -3.02
C ASP A 95 10.15 -2.82 -3.75
N ALA A 96 9.64 -4.02 -4.08
CA ALA A 96 10.38 -4.98 -4.89
C ALA A 96 10.66 -4.48 -6.32
N ASN A 97 9.83 -3.60 -6.89
CA ASN A 97 10.07 -3.02 -8.21
C ASN A 97 11.02 -1.80 -8.14
N LEU A 98 10.92 -0.97 -7.10
CA LEU A 98 11.75 0.22 -6.93
C LEU A 98 13.19 -0.11 -6.48
N TYR A 99 13.35 -1.07 -5.57
CA TYR A 99 14.65 -1.46 -4.98
C TYR A 99 15.23 -2.73 -5.62
N ARG A 100 14.67 -3.16 -6.76
CA ARG A 100 15.10 -4.38 -7.45
C ARG A 100 16.58 -4.26 -7.84
N LEU A 101 17.37 -5.24 -7.40
CA LEU A 101 18.80 -5.39 -7.73
C LEU A 101 19.08 -5.79 -9.20
N ARG A 102 18.05 -5.88 -10.07
CA ARG A 102 18.23 -6.30 -11.47
C ARG A 102 18.19 -5.09 -12.43
N PRO A 103 19.27 -4.83 -13.18
CA PRO A 103 19.45 -3.57 -13.94
C PRO A 103 18.66 -3.45 -15.26
N LEU A 104 17.78 -4.40 -15.63
CA LEU A 104 17.19 -4.44 -16.99
C LEU A 104 15.75 -3.93 -17.13
N ALA A 105 15.01 -3.66 -16.05
CA ALA A 105 13.62 -3.20 -16.16
C ALA A 105 13.44 -1.85 -15.47
N SER A 106 13.09 -0.82 -16.24
CA SER A 106 12.66 0.46 -15.69
C SER A 106 11.36 0.26 -14.90
N PRO A 107 11.24 0.80 -13.67
CA PRO A 107 9.99 0.75 -12.95
C PRO A 107 8.88 1.50 -13.71
N PRO A 108 7.60 1.09 -13.52
CA PRO A 108 6.47 1.80 -14.11
C PRO A 108 6.45 3.28 -13.72
N PRO A 109 6.03 4.19 -14.61
CA PRO A 109 6.01 5.63 -14.33
C PRO A 109 5.13 5.99 -13.14
N GLY A 110 4.03 5.27 -12.91
CA GLY A 110 3.17 5.44 -11.74
C GLY A 110 3.91 5.20 -10.43
N TYR A 111 4.83 4.23 -10.38
CA TYR A 111 5.59 3.91 -9.15
C TYR A 111 6.66 4.97 -8.87
N ILE A 112 7.29 5.52 -9.91
CA ILE A 112 8.25 6.62 -9.77
C ILE A 112 7.52 7.87 -9.23
N ALA A 113 6.34 8.19 -9.79
CA ALA A 113 5.52 9.30 -9.32
C ALA A 113 5.07 9.11 -7.86
N LEU A 114 4.67 7.88 -7.50
CA LEU A 114 4.28 7.53 -6.13
C LEU A 114 5.47 7.62 -5.16
N GLN A 115 6.66 7.17 -5.56
CA GLN A 115 7.89 7.31 -4.75
C GLN A 115 8.24 8.79 -4.53
N ALA A 116 8.20 9.60 -5.58
CA ALA A 116 8.43 11.04 -5.48
C ALA A 116 7.39 11.72 -4.57
N HIS A 117 6.14 11.26 -4.63
CA HIS A 117 5.09 11.72 -3.73
C HIS A 117 5.40 11.39 -2.27
N TRP A 118 5.80 10.16 -1.96
CA TRP A 118 6.19 9.72 -0.63
C TRP A 118 7.38 10.51 -0.08
N GLN A 119 8.41 10.75 -0.90
CA GLN A 119 9.55 11.60 -0.54
C GLN A 119 9.11 13.04 -0.20
N ALA A 120 8.16 13.60 -0.97
CA ALA A 120 7.67 14.96 -0.75
C ALA A 120 6.87 15.11 0.57
N ILE A 121 6.16 14.07 1.01
CA ILE A 121 5.41 14.07 2.28
C ILE A 121 6.24 13.58 3.48
N GLY A 122 7.47 13.12 3.25
CA GLY A 122 8.35 12.54 4.27
C GLY A 122 7.93 11.15 4.74
N ASP A 123 7.16 10.43 3.92
CA ASP A 123 6.72 9.05 4.16
C ASP A 123 7.73 8.09 3.49
N GLU A 124 9.00 8.24 3.87
CA GLU A 124 10.09 7.44 3.32
C GLU A 124 10.20 6.13 4.12
N MET A 125 10.21 4.99 3.43
CA MET A 125 10.72 3.75 4.01
C MET A 125 12.20 3.97 4.30
N ALA A 126 12.57 4.04 5.57
CA ALA A 126 13.93 3.71 5.95
C ALA A 126 14.21 2.29 5.41
N PRO A 127 15.36 2.05 4.73
CA PRO A 127 15.71 0.70 4.31
C PRO A 127 15.98 -0.13 5.57
N GLU A 128 14.95 -0.81 6.08
CA GLU A 128 15.13 -1.88 7.06
C GLU A 128 15.85 -3.02 6.33
N VAL A 129 17.18 -2.98 6.41
CA VAL A 129 18.04 -4.13 6.17
C VAL A 129 17.62 -5.21 7.16
N GLY A 130 16.86 -6.19 6.68
CA GLY A 130 16.69 -7.49 7.30
C GLY A 130 15.94 -7.50 8.65
N SER A 131 14.61 -7.38 8.61
CA SER A 131 13.79 -7.86 9.72
C SER A 131 13.23 -9.24 9.39
N ALA A 132 13.74 -10.21 10.13
CA ALA A 132 13.48 -11.63 10.11
C ALA A 132 12.09 -12.06 9.61
N ARG A 133 12.11 -12.93 8.59
CA ARG A 133 11.12 -14.01 8.46
C ARG A 133 11.10 -14.80 9.77
N THR A 134 10.25 -14.40 10.71
CA THR A 134 9.95 -15.20 11.88
C THR A 134 8.99 -16.29 11.43
N ALA A 135 9.60 -17.45 11.17
CA ALA A 135 9.06 -18.79 11.12
C ALA A 135 7.54 -18.94 11.35
N HIS A 136 6.88 -19.53 10.35
CA HIS A 136 5.85 -20.53 10.60
C HIS A 136 6.43 -21.60 11.54
N ARG A 137 6.22 -21.43 12.85
CA ARG A 137 6.40 -22.53 13.79
C ARG A 137 5.11 -23.34 13.81
N ALA A 138 5.07 -24.35 12.95
CA ALA A 138 4.27 -25.53 13.18
C ALA A 138 4.59 -26.06 14.59
N ILE A 139 3.58 -26.17 15.44
CA ILE A 139 3.66 -26.90 16.70
C ILE A 139 2.34 -27.63 16.88
N GLY A 140 2.41 -28.93 16.65
CA GLY A 140 1.33 -29.88 16.86
C GLY A 140 1.69 -31.31 16.43
N GLU A 141 2.98 -31.66 16.36
CA GLU A 141 3.40 -33.06 16.22
C GLU A 141 3.62 -33.61 17.63
N VAL A 142 2.64 -34.38 18.13
CA VAL A 142 2.79 -35.17 19.36
C VAL A 142 3.58 -36.41 18.99
N VAL A 143 4.89 -36.36 19.21
CA VAL A 143 5.76 -37.55 19.23
C VAL A 143 5.74 -38.10 20.66
N THR A 144 5.07 -39.24 20.84
CA THR A 144 5.08 -40.03 22.08
C THR A 144 6.43 -40.76 22.19
N PRO A 145 7.18 -40.66 23.31
CA PRO A 145 8.43 -41.38 23.48
C PRO A 145 8.21 -42.87 23.84
N PRO A 146 9.15 -43.77 23.50
CA PRO A 146 9.09 -45.19 23.86
C PRO A 146 9.77 -45.51 25.21
N GLY A 147 9.29 -46.55 25.89
CA GLY A 147 10.03 -47.28 26.95
C GLY A 147 9.28 -47.37 28.28
N ARG A 148 8.58 -48.49 28.56
CA ARG A 148 9.02 -49.63 29.39
C ARG A 148 9.36 -49.27 30.86
N CYS A 149 8.42 -49.59 31.76
CA CYS A 149 8.46 -50.73 32.68
C CYS A 149 7.02 -51.04 33.13
#